data_AF-A0A2D6RJF7-F1
#
_entry.id   AF-A0A2D6RJF7-F1
#
_cell.length_a   1.000
_cell.length_b   1.000
_cell.length_c   1.000
_cell.angle_alpha   90.00
_cell.angle_beta   90.00
_cell.angle_gamma   90.00
#
_symmetry.space_group_name_H-M   'P 1'
#
loop_
_entity.id
_entity.type
_entity.pdbx_description
1 polymer ?
#
loop_
_entity_poly.entity_id
_entity_poly.type
_entity_poly.pdbx_seq_one_letter_code
_entity_poly.pdbx_strand_id
1 'polypeptide(L)'
;MRLNLGSGLKKKEGYVNVDVEPGTCPDTVHDLNTYPYPFESHSVTEIVAHHIIEHLDDPMKFIVECHRLLSHGGRLVIECPIGGTWASYHLNHKFNMTPWSFLIFNKEEWNWQLPKFRVRKMVVHMPHLNNKVHFPWRMIYFNNLLNNTFTKMTVTLEKNYWRKR
;
A
#
# COMPACT_ATOMS: atom_id res chain seq x y z
N MET A 1 16.58 3.42 9.90
CA MET A 1 15.46 4.34 10.21
C MET A 1 14.12 3.73 9.79
N ARG A 2 12.98 4.33 10.16
CA ARG A 2 11.62 3.91 9.70
C ARG A 2 10.89 5.10 9.07
N LEU A 3 10.13 4.87 7.99
CA LEU A 3 9.42 5.91 7.24
C LEU A 3 7.91 5.70 7.25
N ASN A 4 7.14 6.78 7.41
CA ASN A 4 5.69 6.83 7.24
C ASN A 4 5.40 7.76 6.04
N LEU A 5 5.13 7.16 4.87
CA LEU A 5 4.97 7.89 3.60
C LEU A 5 3.49 8.20 3.36
N GLY A 6 3.19 9.46 3.01
CA GLY A 6 1.82 9.96 2.90
C GLY A 6 1.16 10.07 4.28
N SER A 7 1.89 10.62 5.25
CA SER A 7 1.46 10.60 6.65
C SER A 7 0.16 11.38 6.89
N GLY A 8 -0.12 12.39 6.07
CA GLY A 8 -1.18 13.37 6.29
C GLY A 8 -1.17 13.87 7.73
N LEU A 9 -2.35 13.98 8.33
CA LEU A 9 -2.51 14.32 9.75
C LEU A 9 -2.20 13.13 10.70
N LYS A 10 -1.98 11.92 10.18
CA LYS A 10 -1.80 10.69 10.95
C LYS A 10 -0.32 10.38 11.13
N LYS A 11 0.37 11.20 11.91
CA LYS A 11 1.78 10.99 12.26
C LYS A 11 1.96 9.70 13.07
N LYS A 12 3.12 9.06 12.89
CA LYS A 12 3.50 7.84 13.58
C LYS A 12 4.78 8.07 14.38
N GLU A 13 4.68 7.87 15.69
CA GLU A 13 5.82 8.00 16.60
C GLU A 13 6.91 6.97 16.28
N GLY A 14 8.18 7.40 16.32
CA GLY A 14 9.34 6.56 15.97
C GLY A 14 9.56 6.36 14.46
N TYR A 15 8.85 7.11 13.62
CA TYR A 15 9.00 7.16 12.17
C TYR A 15 9.29 8.58 11.73
N VAL A 16 10.05 8.73 10.64
CA VAL A 16 10.09 9.98 9.88
C VAL A 16 8.81 10.04 9.06
N ASN A 17 7.98 11.04 9.34
CA ASN A 17 6.71 11.28 8.66
C ASN A 17 6.95 12.13 7.42
N VAL A 18 6.50 11.65 6.27
CA VAL A 18 6.73 12.27 4.96
C VAL A 18 5.39 12.56 4.32
N ASP A 19 5.18 13.81 3.90
CA ASP A 19 3.97 14.22 3.18
C ASP A 19 4.27 15.37 2.21
N VAL A 20 3.41 15.57 1.22
CA VAL A 20 3.52 16.69 0.27
C VAL A 20 2.95 17.98 0.85
N GLU A 21 2.00 17.90 1.77
CA GLU A 21 1.29 19.05 2.34
C GLU A 21 2.00 19.59 3.60
N PRO A 22 2.68 20.76 3.53
CA PRO A 22 3.38 21.33 4.69
C PRO A 22 2.45 21.63 5.87
N GLY A 23 1.17 21.92 5.62
CA GLY A 23 0.16 22.17 6.66
C GLY A 23 -0.12 20.98 7.57
N THR A 24 0.28 19.77 7.18
CA THR A 24 0.24 18.57 8.05
C THR A 24 1.46 18.46 8.98
N CYS A 25 2.41 19.39 8.84
CA CYS A 25 3.66 19.50 9.58
C CYS A 25 4.51 18.21 9.56
N PRO A 26 4.77 17.56 8.41
CA PRO A 26 5.57 16.33 8.38
C PRO A 26 7.02 16.60 8.81
N ASP A 27 7.75 15.54 9.19
CA ASP A 27 9.20 15.65 9.48
C ASP A 27 10.00 15.93 8.19
N THR A 28 9.46 15.54 7.05
CA THR A 28 10.02 15.82 5.72
C THR A 28 8.89 16.15 4.75
N VAL A 29 8.94 17.33 4.14
CA VAL A 29 8.02 17.71 3.06
C VAL A 29 8.58 17.17 1.74
N HIS A 30 7.88 16.21 1.11
CA HIS A 30 8.30 15.61 -0.15
C HIS A 30 7.11 15.06 -0.94
N ASP A 31 7.06 15.36 -2.24
CA ASP A 31 6.09 14.77 -3.16
C ASP A 31 6.53 13.36 -3.58
N LEU A 32 5.71 12.35 -3.27
CA LEU A 32 5.98 10.95 -3.60
C LEU A 32 5.87 10.62 -5.10
N ASN A 33 5.44 11.57 -5.95
CA ASN A 33 5.57 11.45 -7.41
C ASN A 33 6.91 11.99 -7.93
N THR A 34 7.70 12.65 -7.07
CA THR A 34 9.03 13.19 -7.40
C THR A 34 10.12 12.25 -6.91
N TYR A 35 10.99 11.80 -7.82
CA TYR A 35 12.02 10.78 -7.58
C TYR A 35 13.42 11.33 -7.90
N PRO A 36 14.48 10.90 -7.18
CA PRO A 36 14.46 10.00 -6.03
C PRO A 36 13.96 10.68 -4.75
N TYR A 37 13.54 9.89 -3.77
CA TYR A 37 13.20 10.39 -2.43
C TYR A 37 14.48 10.80 -1.69
N PRO A 38 14.42 11.80 -0.78
CA PRO A 38 15.57 12.42 -0.13
C PRO A 38 16.15 11.55 1.00
N PHE A 39 16.27 10.24 0.77
CA PHE A 39 16.80 9.27 1.71
C PHE A 39 17.84 8.37 1.04
N GLU A 40 18.85 7.98 1.82
CA GLU A 40 19.91 7.11 1.37
C GLU A 40 19.38 5.70 1.02
N SER A 41 19.95 5.09 -0.01
CA SER A 41 19.65 3.70 -0.34
C SER A 41 20.03 2.76 0.80
N HIS A 42 19.27 1.69 1.01
CA HIS A 42 19.54 0.67 2.01
C HIS A 42 19.59 1.15 3.48
N SER A 43 19.02 2.31 3.80
CA SER A 43 19.05 2.92 5.13
C SER A 43 17.79 2.68 5.97
N VAL A 44 16.72 2.18 5.34
CA VAL A 44 15.39 2.07 5.95
C VAL A 44 15.07 0.63 6.34
N THR A 45 14.70 0.38 7.59
CA THR A 45 14.32 -0.97 8.06
C THR A 45 12.83 -1.24 7.90
N GLU A 46 12.00 -0.19 7.87
CA GLU A 46 10.57 -0.32 7.63
C GLU A 46 9.96 0.93 6.99
N ILE A 47 9.10 0.72 6.01
CA ILE A 47 8.28 1.75 5.35
C ILE A 47 6.81 1.40 5.55
N VAL A 48 6.02 2.36 5.97
CA VAL A 48 4.56 2.27 6.06
C VAL A 48 3.96 3.27 5.07
N ALA A 49 2.99 2.80 4.28
CA ALA A 49 2.29 3.59 3.27
C ALA A 49 0.79 3.27 3.36
N HIS A 50 0.03 4.12 4.03
CA HIS A 50 -1.39 3.92 4.27
C HIS A 50 -2.21 4.88 3.42
N HIS A 51 -3.11 4.35 2.59
CA HIS A 51 -4.02 5.12 1.75
C HIS A 51 -3.31 6.18 0.90
N ILE A 52 -2.20 5.80 0.28
CA ILE A 52 -1.37 6.70 -0.51
C ILE A 52 -1.06 6.15 -1.91
N ILE A 53 -0.81 4.84 -2.03
CA ILE A 53 -0.39 4.22 -3.30
C ILE A 53 -1.45 4.35 -4.41
N GLU A 54 -2.73 4.39 -4.05
CA GLU A 54 -3.86 4.57 -4.97
C GLU A 54 -3.95 5.98 -5.56
N HIS A 55 -3.26 6.96 -4.96
CA HIS A 55 -3.24 8.36 -5.38
C HIS A 55 -2.01 8.76 -6.20
N LEU A 56 -0.98 7.90 -6.23
CA LEU A 56 0.27 8.15 -6.96
C LEU A 56 0.09 7.93 -8.46
N ASP A 57 0.89 8.62 -9.27
CA ASP A 57 0.88 8.51 -10.74
C ASP A 57 1.41 7.15 -11.22
N ASP A 58 2.39 6.59 -10.51
CA ASP A 58 3.02 5.32 -10.85
C ASP A 58 3.28 4.47 -9.59
N PRO A 59 2.35 3.57 -9.23
CA PRO A 59 2.49 2.66 -8.10
C PRO A 59 3.72 1.74 -8.18
N MET A 60 4.15 1.37 -9.40
CA MET A 60 5.31 0.48 -9.57
C MET A 60 6.61 1.23 -9.33
N LYS A 61 6.73 2.46 -9.84
CA LYS A 61 7.87 3.34 -9.56
C LYS A 61 7.98 3.65 -8.06
N PHE A 62 6.86 3.85 -7.38
CA PHE A 62 6.81 3.98 -5.92
C PHE A 62 7.38 2.74 -5.22
N ILE A 63 6.97 1.53 -5.62
CA ILE A 63 7.45 0.28 -5.04
C ILE A 63 8.96 0.07 -5.31
N VAL A 64 9.43 0.41 -6.52
CA VAL A 64 10.87 0.39 -6.88
C VAL A 64 11.67 1.33 -5.99
N GLU A 65 11.15 2.53 -5.74
CA GLU A 65 11.82 3.50 -4.88
C GLU A 65 11.85 3.05 -3.42
N CYS A 66 10.73 2.51 -2.91
CA CYS A 66 10.71 1.90 -1.58
C CYS A 66 11.73 0.75 -1.47
N HIS A 67 11.87 -0.06 -2.52
CA HIS A 67 12.89 -1.09 -2.58
C HIS A 67 14.31 -0.51 -2.53
N ARG A 68 14.60 0.60 -3.21
CA ARG A 68 15.91 1.29 -3.15
C ARG A 68 16.25 1.70 -1.71
N LEU A 69 15.27 2.25 -0.99
CA LEU A 69 15.44 2.73 0.38
C LEU A 69 15.63 1.62 1.42
N LEU A 70 14.93 0.50 1.25
CA LEU A 70 14.95 -0.57 2.24
C LEU A 70 16.32 -1.25 2.36
N SER A 71 16.78 -1.45 3.59
CA SER A 71 17.88 -2.35 3.93
C SER A 71 17.51 -3.81 3.64
N HIS A 72 18.48 -4.72 3.63
CA HIS A 72 18.16 -6.15 3.56
C HIS A 72 17.27 -6.57 4.73
N GLY A 73 16.26 -7.41 4.46
CA GLY A 73 15.26 -7.81 5.46
C GLY A 73 14.29 -6.69 5.84
N GLY A 74 14.44 -5.49 5.27
CA GLY A 74 13.55 -4.37 5.48
C GLY A 74 12.16 -4.62 4.90
N ARG A 75 11.15 -4.01 5.50
CA ARG A 75 9.74 -4.28 5.19
C ARG A 75 9.01 -3.05 4.64
N LEU A 76 8.23 -3.25 3.58
CA LEU A 76 7.26 -2.29 3.07
C LEU A 76 5.86 -2.77 3.43
N VAL A 77 5.13 -1.97 4.22
CA VAL A 77 3.76 -2.23 4.63
C VAL A 77 2.84 -1.25 3.90
N ILE A 78 2.02 -1.77 3.01
CA ILE A 78 1.06 -1.00 2.21
C ILE A 78 -0.34 -1.32 2.71
N GLU A 79 -1.12 -0.31 3.04
CA GLU A 79 -2.56 -0.42 3.27
C GLU A 79 -3.28 0.42 2.22
N CYS A 80 -4.21 -0.17 1.47
CA CYS A 80 -5.03 0.55 0.49
C CYS A 80 -6.41 -0.10 0.34
N PRO A 81 -7.41 0.64 -0.19
CA PRO A 81 -8.72 0.11 -0.51
C PRO A 81 -8.64 -0.98 -1.58
N ILE A 82 -9.55 -1.94 -1.50
CA ILE A 82 -9.59 -3.03 -2.47
C ILE A 82 -10.47 -2.62 -3.66
N GLY A 83 -9.90 -2.70 -4.86
CA GLY A 83 -10.60 -2.50 -6.12
C GLY A 83 -11.84 -3.37 -6.22
N GLY A 84 -12.94 -2.79 -6.70
CA GLY A 84 -14.25 -3.46 -6.71
C GLY A 84 -15.14 -3.07 -5.53
N THR A 85 -14.62 -2.32 -4.55
CA THR A 85 -15.36 -1.91 -3.34
C THR A 85 -15.69 -0.42 -3.39
N TRP A 86 -16.74 0.03 -2.70
CA TRP A 86 -17.08 1.46 -2.65
C TRP A 86 -15.90 2.34 -2.19
N ALA A 87 -15.07 1.82 -1.28
CA ALA A 87 -13.89 2.51 -0.76
C ALA A 87 -12.77 2.66 -1.80
N SER A 88 -12.82 1.94 -2.93
CA SER A 88 -11.88 2.11 -4.03
C SER A 88 -12.33 3.15 -5.06
N TYR A 89 -13.61 3.49 -5.10
CA TYR A 89 -14.20 4.34 -6.14
C TYR A 89 -14.28 5.83 -5.79
N HIS A 90 -13.44 6.32 -4.87
CA HIS A 90 -13.35 7.76 -4.65
C HIS A 90 -12.77 8.45 -5.89
N LEU A 91 -13.31 9.62 -6.24
CA LEU A 91 -12.93 10.36 -7.45
C LEU A 91 -11.47 10.81 -7.49
N ASN A 92 -10.80 10.84 -6.34
CA ASN A 92 -9.39 11.19 -6.20
C ASN A 92 -8.44 9.97 -6.29
N HIS A 93 -8.96 8.77 -6.52
CA HIS A 93 -8.14 7.57 -6.76
C HIS A 93 -7.75 7.49 -8.23
N LYS A 94 -6.48 7.21 -8.48
CA LYS A 94 -5.96 6.96 -9.83
C LYS A 94 -5.97 5.47 -10.15
N PHE A 95 -5.85 4.63 -9.12
CA PHE A 95 -5.74 3.18 -9.28
C PHE A 95 -6.62 2.40 -8.29
N ASN A 96 -7.25 1.35 -8.79
CA ASN A 96 -8.00 0.38 -7.99
C ASN A 96 -7.14 -0.85 -7.73
N MET A 97 -6.57 -0.95 -6.53
CA MET A 97 -5.62 -2.02 -6.18
C MET A 97 -6.33 -3.30 -5.77
N THR A 98 -5.84 -4.46 -6.22
CA THR A 98 -6.37 -5.77 -5.81
C THR A 98 -5.26 -6.61 -5.18
N PRO A 99 -5.57 -7.68 -4.44
CA PRO A 99 -4.56 -8.63 -3.97
C PRO A 99 -3.61 -9.09 -5.09
N TRP A 100 -4.12 -9.29 -6.30
CA TRP A 100 -3.35 -9.68 -7.48
C TRP A 100 -2.29 -8.68 -7.88
N SER A 101 -2.52 -7.38 -7.64
CA SER A 101 -1.53 -6.31 -7.89
C SER A 101 -0.21 -6.55 -7.16
N PHE A 102 -0.22 -7.28 -6.03
CA PHE A 102 0.98 -7.55 -5.22
C PHE A 102 1.47 -9.01 -5.32
N LEU A 103 0.66 -9.94 -5.82
CA LEU A 103 1.07 -11.35 -5.95
C LEU A 103 2.17 -11.56 -7.01
N ILE A 104 2.34 -10.61 -7.93
CA ILE A 104 3.42 -10.64 -8.92
C ILE A 104 4.81 -10.75 -8.27
N PHE A 105 5.00 -10.19 -7.06
CA PHE A 105 6.28 -10.26 -6.36
C PHE A 105 6.65 -11.69 -5.90
N ASN A 106 5.67 -12.58 -5.73
CA ASN A 106 5.92 -13.98 -5.36
C ASN A 106 6.15 -14.92 -6.55
N LYS A 107 5.94 -14.46 -7.80
CA LYS A 107 6.11 -15.31 -8.98
C LYS A 107 7.40 -14.97 -9.71
N GLU A 108 8.43 -15.81 -9.55
CA GLU A 108 9.76 -15.60 -10.17
C GLU A 108 9.68 -15.43 -11.70
N GLU A 109 8.80 -16.17 -12.36
CA GLU A 109 8.59 -16.09 -13.82
C GLU A 109 8.13 -14.70 -14.31
N TRP A 110 7.45 -13.93 -13.45
CA TRP A 110 6.80 -12.67 -13.81
C TRP A 110 7.52 -11.44 -13.26
N ASN A 111 8.54 -11.64 -12.41
CA ASN A 111 9.20 -10.56 -11.67
C ASN A 111 10.67 -10.32 -12.07
N TRP A 112 11.12 -10.86 -13.21
CA TRP A 112 12.52 -10.74 -13.66
C TRP A 112 13.02 -9.29 -13.71
N GLN A 113 12.18 -8.36 -14.17
CA GLN A 113 12.48 -6.93 -14.25
C GLN A 113 12.03 -6.13 -13.01
N LEU A 114 11.42 -6.79 -12.01
CA LEU A 114 10.83 -6.14 -10.84
C LEU A 114 11.77 -6.19 -9.63
N PRO A 115 11.60 -5.24 -8.67
CA PRO A 115 12.31 -5.29 -7.39
C PRO A 115 12.00 -6.60 -6.66
N LYS A 116 13.02 -7.18 -6.03
CA LYS A 116 12.93 -8.50 -5.39
C LYS A 116 12.34 -8.38 -3.99
N PHE A 117 11.03 -8.50 -3.94
CA PHE A 117 10.25 -8.66 -2.72
C PHE A 117 9.77 -10.09 -2.54
N ARG A 118 9.57 -10.50 -1.29
CA ARG A 118 8.69 -11.61 -0.92
C ARG A 118 7.45 -11.04 -0.23
N VAL A 119 6.27 -11.49 -0.63
CA VAL A 119 5.05 -11.21 0.12
C VAL A 119 5.09 -12.03 1.41
N ARG A 120 5.30 -11.35 2.54
CA ARG A 120 5.35 -11.96 3.88
C ARG A 120 3.96 -12.20 4.43
N LYS A 121 3.09 -11.20 4.28
CA LYS A 121 1.76 -11.20 4.86
C LYS A 121 0.82 -10.42 3.95
N MET A 122 -0.38 -10.93 3.76
CA MET A 122 -1.47 -10.24 3.09
C MET A 122 -2.71 -10.45 3.95
N VAL A 123 -3.24 -9.36 4.49
CA VAL A 123 -4.46 -9.38 5.31
C VAL A 123 -5.52 -8.59 4.58
N VAL A 124 -6.64 -9.24 4.34
CA VAL A 124 -7.81 -8.59 3.78
C VAL A 124 -8.71 -8.23 4.95
N HIS A 125 -8.95 -6.93 5.17
CA HIS A 125 -9.73 -6.46 6.30
C HIS A 125 -11.20 -6.42 5.96
N MET A 126 -11.98 -7.06 6.82
CA MET A 126 -13.43 -7.14 6.72
C MET A 126 -14.08 -6.22 7.75
N PRO A 127 -14.44 -4.97 7.41
CA PRO A 127 -15.13 -4.12 8.38
C PRO A 127 -16.56 -4.60 8.69
N HIS A 128 -17.16 -5.46 7.85
CA HIS A 128 -18.59 -5.79 7.93
C HIS A 128 -18.94 -7.27 8.14
N LEU A 129 -18.02 -8.12 8.58
CA LEU A 129 -18.40 -9.43 9.16
C LEU A 129 -18.89 -9.27 10.60
N ASN A 130 -19.89 -8.40 10.72
CA ASN A 130 -20.81 -8.31 11.82
C ASN A 130 -22.30 -8.26 11.35
N ASN A 131 -22.65 -8.47 10.04
CA ASN A 131 -23.94 -9.05 9.53
C ASN A 131 -24.34 -8.84 8.01
N LYS A 132 -24.74 -9.94 7.31
CA LYS A 132 -25.90 -10.18 6.35
C LYS A 132 -25.84 -10.16 4.78
N VAL A 133 -26.15 -11.32 4.15
CA VAL A 133 -27.16 -11.73 3.08
C VAL A 133 -27.60 -10.78 1.89
N HIS A 134 -27.92 -11.31 0.68
CA HIS A 134 -28.27 -10.65 -0.63
C HIS A 134 -29.73 -10.88 -1.11
N PHE A 135 -30.33 -9.96 -1.91
CA PHE A 135 -31.75 -10.00 -2.36
C PHE A 135 -32.09 -9.19 -3.66
N PRO A 136 -33.30 -9.36 -4.27
CA PRO A 136 -33.76 -8.72 -5.53
C PRO A 136 -33.82 -7.17 -5.56
N TRP A 137 -34.04 -6.55 -6.72
CA TRP A 137 -33.81 -5.10 -6.96
C TRP A 137 -34.57 -4.09 -6.08
N ARG A 138 -35.74 -4.45 -5.53
CA ARG A 138 -36.45 -3.68 -4.48
C ARG A 138 -35.75 -3.71 -3.12
N MET A 139 -34.74 -4.56 -3.00
CA MET A 139 -33.85 -4.79 -1.87
C MET A 139 -32.41 -4.44 -2.27
N ILE A 140 -32.20 -3.42 -3.12
CA ILE A 140 -30.86 -2.97 -3.53
C ILE A 140 -29.98 -2.52 -2.35
N TYR A 141 -30.60 -2.02 -1.27
CA TYR A 141 -29.94 -1.78 0.03
C TYR A 141 -29.48 -3.07 0.74
N PHE A 142 -30.11 -4.20 0.41
CA PHE A 142 -29.75 -5.54 0.86
C PHE A 142 -28.74 -6.21 -0.08
N ASN A 143 -28.66 -5.80 -1.37
CA ASN A 143 -27.47 -6.03 -2.19
C ASN A 143 -26.25 -5.28 -1.65
N ASN A 144 -26.45 -4.07 -1.12
CA ASN A 144 -25.42 -3.33 -0.39
C ASN A 144 -24.99 -3.96 0.95
N LEU A 145 -25.81 -4.82 1.54
CA LEU A 145 -25.53 -5.53 2.79
C LEU A 145 -24.50 -6.66 2.60
N LEU A 146 -24.39 -7.21 1.39
CA LEU A 146 -23.28 -8.08 0.96
C LEU A 146 -22.24 -7.40 0.04
N ASN A 147 -22.46 -6.16 -0.45
CA ASN A 147 -21.48 -5.37 -1.23
C ASN A 147 -20.25 -4.88 -0.42
N ASN A 148 -19.90 -5.47 0.73
CA ASN A 148 -19.06 -4.74 1.69
C ASN A 148 -18.19 -5.56 2.63
N THR A 149 -17.91 -6.81 2.30
CA THR A 149 -17.22 -7.70 3.22
C THR A 149 -15.74 -7.39 3.36
N PHE A 150 -15.09 -6.74 2.41
CA PHE A 150 -13.67 -6.39 2.46
C PHE A 150 -13.47 -4.97 1.92
N THR A 151 -12.94 -4.02 2.69
CA THR A 151 -12.80 -2.64 2.19
C THR A 151 -11.37 -2.23 1.92
N LYS A 152 -10.42 -2.85 2.62
CA LYS A 152 -9.00 -2.55 2.51
C LYS A 152 -8.17 -3.79 2.71
N MET A 153 -6.97 -3.79 2.15
CA MET A 153 -5.98 -4.83 2.38
C MET A 153 -4.70 -4.21 2.90
N THR A 154 -4.01 -4.95 3.77
CA THR A 154 -2.65 -4.66 4.17
C THR A 154 -1.72 -5.72 3.59
N VAL A 155 -0.74 -5.29 2.81
CA VAL A 155 0.31 -6.15 2.25
C VAL A 155 1.64 -5.78 2.89
N THR A 156 2.36 -6.79 3.38
CA THR A 156 3.74 -6.65 3.86
C THR A 156 4.67 -7.34 2.87
N LEU A 157 5.49 -6.55 2.20
CA LEU A 157 6.57 -6.99 1.34
C LEU A 157 7.89 -6.92 2.12
N GLU A 158 8.73 -7.95 2.01
CA GLU A 158 10.07 -7.95 2.60
C GLU A 158 11.13 -8.03 1.51
N LYS A 159 12.14 -7.16 1.62
CA LYS A 159 13.25 -7.10 0.67
C LYS A 159 14.18 -8.30 0.84
N ASN A 160 14.32 -9.09 -0.22
CA ASN A 160 15.23 -10.24 -0.27
C ASN A 160 16.41 -9.95 -1.19
N TYR A 161 17.60 -10.41 -0.79
CA TYR A 161 18.65 -10.75 -1.75
C TYR A 161 18.48 -12.21 -2.13
N TRP A 162 18.81 -12.58 -3.37
CA TRP A 162 18.85 -13.97 -3.81
C TRP A 162 19.62 -14.81 -2.78
N ARG A 163 19.04 -15.94 -2.33
CA ARG A 163 19.87 -17.09 -2.04
C ARG A 163 20.38 -17.54 -3.41
N LYS A 164 21.67 -17.36 -3.69
CA LYS A 164 22.32 -18.18 -4.73
C LYS A 164 22.00 -19.63 -4.34
N ARG A 165 21.21 -20.33 -5.17
CA ARG A 165 21.18 -21.78 -5.13
C ARG A 165 22.50 -22.31 -5.64
#